data_AF-A0A949Z0S4-F1
#
_entry.id   AF-A0A949Z0S4-F1
#
_cell.length_a   1.000
_cell.length_b   1.000
_cell.length_c   1.000
_cell.angle_alpha   90.00
_cell.angle_beta   90.00
_cell.angle_gamma   90.00
#
_symmetry.space_group_name_H-M   'P 1'
#
loop_
_entity.id
_entity.type
_entity.pdbx_description
1 polymer ?
#
loop_
_entity_poly.entity_id
_entity_poly.type
_entity_poly.pdbx_seq_one_letter_code
_entity_poly.pdbx_strand_id
1 'polypeptide(L)'
;MAISRSMRGKVIPLREGSVVDEEDPSSVRLFDSIQPDEPRPFPTVTTMPKLPLSIPDEILDYYGWVFCQGGFLNLQMTFEQFLAVVAAVSPSGLCPEYDPTELSTRD
;
A
#
# COMPACT_ATOMS: atom_id res chain seq x y z
N MET A 1 -53.26 -29.54 16.83
CA MET A 1 -52.93 -28.38 15.96
C MET A 1 -51.42 -28.29 15.88
N ALA A 2 -50.83 -28.52 14.72
CA ALA A 2 -49.38 -28.50 14.49
C ALA A 2 -48.94 -27.16 13.90
N ILE A 3 -47.76 -26.67 14.26
CA ILE A 3 -47.03 -25.65 13.49
C ILE A 3 -45.53 -25.92 13.60
N SER A 4 -45.03 -26.57 12.55
CA SER A 4 -43.63 -26.75 12.20
C SER A 4 -43.03 -25.40 11.78
N ARG A 5 -41.99 -24.94 12.50
CA ARG A 5 -41.18 -23.80 12.06
C ARG A 5 -39.97 -24.31 11.29
N SER A 6 -40.10 -24.36 9.97
CA SER A 6 -39.01 -24.61 9.04
C SER A 6 -38.04 -23.43 9.05
N MET A 7 -36.80 -23.65 9.51
CA MET A 7 -35.70 -22.69 9.39
C MET A 7 -35.19 -22.70 7.95
N ARG A 8 -35.75 -21.84 7.10
CA ARG A 8 -35.18 -21.58 5.77
C ARG A 8 -33.98 -20.65 5.92
N GLY A 9 -32.80 -21.23 6.13
CA GLY A 9 -31.53 -20.54 5.94
C GLY A 9 -31.44 -20.01 4.51
N LYS A 10 -31.12 -18.72 4.35
CA LYS A 10 -30.88 -18.10 3.05
C LYS A 10 -29.53 -18.61 2.54
N VAL A 11 -29.54 -19.60 1.66
CA VAL A 11 -28.36 -20.07 0.94
C VAL A 11 -28.16 -19.15 -0.26
N ILE A 12 -27.05 -18.42 -0.30
CA ILE A 12 -26.67 -17.56 -1.43
C ILE A 12 -26.01 -18.46 -2.48
N PRO A 13 -26.53 -18.53 -3.73
CA PRO A 13 -25.88 -19.30 -4.77
C PRO A 13 -24.56 -18.66 -5.16
N LEU A 14 -23.47 -19.44 -5.10
CA LEU A 14 -22.18 -19.05 -5.66
C LEU A 14 -22.34 -19.06 -7.20
N ARG A 15 -22.41 -17.88 -7.83
CA ARG A 15 -22.42 -17.80 -9.29
C ARG A 15 -21.00 -18.00 -9.79
N GLU A 16 -20.76 -19.18 -10.34
CA GLU A 16 -19.65 -19.47 -11.24
C GLU A 16 -20.01 -18.90 -12.62
N GLY A 17 -19.19 -18.00 -13.15
CA GLY A 17 -19.46 -17.32 -14.42
C GLY A 17 -18.20 -16.70 -15.00
N SER A 18 -17.45 -17.52 -15.73
CA SER A 18 -16.36 -17.15 -16.63
C SER A 18 -16.91 -16.49 -17.89
N VAL A 19 -16.42 -15.30 -18.26
CA VAL A 19 -16.22 -14.83 -19.65
C VAL A 19 -15.06 -13.83 -19.63
N VAL A 20 -14.02 -14.14 -20.40
CA VAL A 20 -12.95 -13.23 -20.85
C VAL A 20 -13.51 -12.32 -21.94
N ASP A 21 -13.24 -11.01 -21.84
CA ASP A 21 -13.31 -10.11 -22.98
C ASP A 21 -12.11 -9.16 -22.95
N GLU A 22 -11.62 -8.86 -24.15
CA GLU A 22 -10.30 -8.30 -24.44
C GLU A 22 -10.17 -6.78 -24.19
N GLU A 23 -8.92 -6.34 -24.31
CA GLU A 23 -8.31 -5.04 -24.01
C GLU A 23 -9.03 -3.80 -24.60
N ASP A 24 -9.16 -2.74 -23.77
CA ASP A 24 -9.18 -1.33 -24.22
C ASP A 24 -8.32 -0.48 -23.25
N PRO A 25 -7.26 0.21 -23.72
CA PRO A 25 -6.36 1.01 -22.90
C PRO A 25 -6.84 2.46 -22.82
N SER A 26 -7.89 2.73 -22.04
CA SER A 26 -8.30 4.10 -21.71
C SER A 26 -8.78 4.24 -20.25
N SER A 27 -8.07 3.59 -19.32
CA SER A 27 -8.33 3.71 -17.88
C SER A 27 -7.68 4.96 -17.28
N VAL A 28 -8.34 6.11 -17.45
CA VAL A 28 -8.20 7.21 -16.48
C VAL A 28 -9.49 8.03 -16.47
N ARG A 29 -10.08 8.14 -15.27
CA ARG A 29 -11.25 8.96 -14.88
C ARG A 29 -12.58 8.23 -14.87
N LEU A 30 -12.76 7.39 -13.85
CA LEU A 30 -14.08 7.17 -13.27
C LEU A 30 -14.01 7.52 -11.78
N PHE A 31 -14.24 8.79 -11.45
CA PHE A 31 -14.72 9.13 -10.12
C PHE A 31 -16.16 8.62 -10.07
N ASP A 32 -16.30 7.37 -9.66
CA ASP A 32 -17.56 6.69 -9.62
C ASP A 32 -18.48 7.36 -8.59
N SER A 33 -19.74 7.53 -8.99
CA SER A 33 -20.75 8.18 -8.17
C SER A 33 -21.13 7.24 -7.04
N ILE A 34 -20.54 7.46 -5.86
CA ILE A 34 -20.74 6.64 -4.67
C ILE A 34 -22.22 6.66 -4.29
N GLN A 35 -22.95 5.57 -4.61
CA GLN A 35 -24.26 5.33 -4.03
C GLN A 35 -24.07 4.93 -2.55
N PRO A 36 -24.85 5.51 -1.63
CA PRO A 36 -24.63 5.38 -0.18
C PRO A 36 -24.94 3.98 0.39
N ASP A 37 -25.47 3.05 -0.41
CA ASP A 37 -25.96 1.74 0.05
C ASP A 37 -25.22 0.54 -0.57
N GLU A 38 -24.16 0.78 -1.36
CA GLU A 38 -23.33 -0.28 -1.91
C GLU A 38 -22.15 -0.60 -0.96
N PRO A 39 -21.98 -1.86 -0.52
CA PRO A 39 -20.83 -2.24 0.29
C PRO A 39 -19.56 -1.95 -0.48
N ARG A 40 -18.78 -0.97 0.00
CA ARG A 40 -17.51 -0.60 -0.60
C ARG A 40 -16.64 -1.86 -0.75
N PRO A 41 -16.18 -2.21 -1.97
CA PRO A 41 -15.28 -3.34 -2.13
C PRO A 41 -14.04 -3.13 -1.27
N PHE A 42 -13.62 -4.18 -0.58
CA PHE A 42 -12.37 -4.16 0.17
C PHE A 42 -11.25 -3.85 -0.82
N PRO A 43 -10.34 -2.90 -0.53
CA PRO A 43 -9.28 -2.57 -1.46
C PRO A 43 -8.49 -3.83 -1.79
N THR A 44 -8.60 -4.29 -3.03
CA THR A 44 -7.99 -5.53 -3.53
C THR A 44 -6.51 -5.37 -3.82
N VAL A 45 -6.00 -4.13 -3.79
CA VAL A 45 -4.60 -3.83 -4.11
C VAL A 45 -3.82 -3.60 -2.82
N THR A 46 -3.16 -4.65 -2.35
CA THR A 46 -2.01 -4.51 -1.47
C THR A 46 -0.81 -4.12 -2.33
N THR A 47 -0.66 -2.82 -2.62
CA THR A 47 0.58 -2.37 -3.27
C THR A 47 1.69 -2.49 -2.24
N MET A 48 2.53 -3.52 -2.38
CA MET A 48 3.74 -3.61 -1.59
C MET A 48 4.54 -2.31 -1.79
N PRO A 49 4.83 -1.54 -0.72
CA PRO A 49 5.53 -0.28 -0.87
C PRO A 49 6.89 -0.55 -1.51
N LYS A 50 7.15 0.12 -2.63
CA LYS A 50 8.41 0.00 -3.35
C LYS A 50 9.38 1.05 -2.86
N LEU A 51 10.62 0.64 -2.61
CA LEU A 51 11.71 1.56 -2.34
C LEU A 51 12.11 2.32 -3.61
N PRO A 52 12.61 3.55 -3.48
CA PRO A 52 13.28 4.25 -4.56
C PRO A 52 14.42 3.41 -5.16
N LEU A 53 14.73 3.62 -6.44
CA LEU A 53 15.82 2.92 -7.13
C LEU A 53 17.20 3.19 -6.52
N SER A 54 17.37 4.37 -5.91
CA SER A 54 18.58 4.78 -5.23
C SER A 54 18.23 5.65 -4.03
N ILE A 55 18.88 5.39 -2.89
CA ILE A 55 18.77 6.17 -1.65
C ILE A 55 20.20 6.63 -1.32
N PRO A 56 20.43 7.92 -0.99
CA PRO A 56 21.76 8.40 -0.60
C PRO A 56 22.28 7.70 0.66
N ASP A 57 23.60 7.47 0.73
CA ASP A 57 24.24 6.77 1.85
C ASP A 57 24.01 7.46 3.21
N GLU A 58 24.03 8.80 3.26
CA GLU A 58 23.73 9.58 4.46
C GLU A 58 22.35 9.23 5.05
N ILE A 59 21.37 9.03 4.17
CA ILE A 59 20.01 8.68 4.56
C ILE A 59 19.95 7.23 5.04
N LEU A 60 20.67 6.32 4.36
CA LEU A 60 20.81 4.94 4.80
C LEU A 60 21.48 4.85 6.17
N ASP A 61 22.50 5.66 6.44
CA ASP A 61 23.21 5.69 7.73
C ASP A 61 22.30 6.20 8.85
N TYR A 62 21.57 7.29 8.62
CA TYR A 62 20.60 7.82 9.58
C TYR A 62 19.54 6.77 9.94
N TYR A 63 18.91 6.17 8.93
CA TYR A 63 17.87 5.17 9.15
C TYR A 63 18.43 3.85 9.66
N GLY A 64 19.67 3.49 9.33
CA GLY A 64 20.38 2.33 9.86
C GLY A 64 20.62 2.48 11.36
N TRP A 65 20.99 3.67 11.82
CA TRP A 65 21.10 3.99 13.24
C TRP A 65 19.73 3.88 13.94
N VAL A 66 18.68 4.50 13.40
CA VAL A 66 17.31 4.42 13.94
C VAL A 66 16.83 2.96 14.02
N PHE A 67 17.07 2.18 12.97
CA PHE A 67 16.68 0.78 12.88
C PHE A 67 17.34 -0.07 13.98
N CYS A 68 18.64 0.13 14.21
CA CYS A 68 19.39 -0.59 15.25
C CYS A 68 18.94 -0.21 16.67
N GLN A 69 18.58 1.06 16.90
CA GLN A 69 18.17 1.54 18.23
C GLN A 69 16.69 1.27 18.55
N GLY A 70 15.82 1.29 17.55
CA GLY A 70 14.36 1.21 17.72
C GLY A 70 13.81 -0.19 18.04
N GLY A 71 14.66 -1.19 18.20
CA GLY A 71 14.25 -2.56 18.51
C GLY A 71 13.61 -3.31 17.33
N PHE A 72 13.68 -2.75 16.12
CA PHE A 72 13.12 -3.37 14.91
C PHE A 72 13.80 -4.70 14.53
N LEU A 73 15.06 -4.88 14.96
CA LEU A 73 15.75 -6.17 14.89
C LEU A 73 14.99 -7.28 15.64
N ASN A 74 14.37 -6.97 16.77
CA ASN A 74 13.62 -7.95 17.57
C ASN A 74 12.26 -8.31 16.95
N LEU A 75 11.75 -7.47 16.05
CA LEU A 75 10.52 -7.72 15.31
C LEU A 75 10.75 -8.62 14.08
N GLN A 76 11.97 -9.14 13.89
CA GLN A 76 12.38 -9.89 12.70
C GLN A 76 12.16 -9.09 11.40
N MET A 77 12.10 -7.76 11.51
CA MET A 77 11.94 -6.86 10.38
C MET A 77 13.30 -6.66 9.72
N THR A 78 13.38 -6.74 8.39
CA THR A 78 14.63 -6.40 7.70
C THR A 78 14.77 -4.89 7.57
N PHE A 79 16.00 -4.42 7.39
CA PHE A 79 16.26 -2.99 7.16
C PHE A 79 15.54 -2.48 5.90
N GLU A 80 15.49 -3.29 4.83
CA GLU A 80 14.76 -2.97 3.61
C GLU A 80 13.25 -2.83 3.85
N GLN A 81 12.65 -3.73 4.63
CA GLN A 81 11.24 -3.64 5.00
C GLN A 81 10.96 -2.39 5.82
N PHE A 82 11.85 -2.05 6.73
CA PHE A 82 11.77 -0.83 7.52
C PHE A 82 11.78 0.41 6.61
N LEU A 83 12.73 0.49 5.68
CA LEU A 83 12.77 1.58 4.70
C LEU A 83 11.50 1.61 3.83
N ALA A 84 10.91 0.45 3.49
CA ALA A 84 9.69 0.42 2.69
C ALA A 84 8.49 1.03 3.43
N VAL A 85 8.41 0.83 4.75
CA VAL A 85 7.42 1.51 5.60
C VAL A 85 7.70 3.01 5.67
N VAL A 86 8.95 3.41 5.85
CA VAL A 86 9.34 4.84 5.82
C VAL A 86 8.97 5.49 4.49
N ALA A 87 9.18 4.80 3.36
CA ALA A 87 8.79 5.27 2.03
C ALA A 87 7.27 5.49 1.92
N ALA A 88 6.48 4.62 2.55
CA ALA A 88 5.02 4.72 2.54
C ALA A 88 4.49 5.86 3.44
N VAL A 89 5.17 6.14 4.56
CA VAL A 89 4.76 7.17 5.52
C VAL A 89 5.31 8.55 5.15
N SER A 90 6.56 8.61 4.69
CA SER A 90 7.31 9.82 4.40
C SER A 90 8.22 9.62 3.18
N PRO A 91 7.66 9.61 1.95
CA PRO A 91 8.42 9.33 0.73
C PRO A 91 9.56 10.34 0.50
N SER A 92 9.35 11.62 0.83
CA SER A 92 10.39 12.67 0.72
C SER A 92 11.57 12.46 1.67
N GLY A 93 11.43 11.63 2.70
CA GLY A 93 12.50 11.34 3.67
C GLY A 93 13.59 10.42 3.14
N LEU A 94 13.34 9.71 2.03
CA LEU A 94 14.33 8.83 1.37
C LEU A 94 14.96 9.44 0.12
N CYS A 95 14.33 10.48 -0.43
CA CYS A 95 14.82 11.24 -1.57
C CYS A 95 14.72 12.74 -1.26
N PRO A 96 15.58 13.28 -0.38
CA PRO A 96 15.64 14.72 -0.19
C PRO A 96 16.08 15.39 -1.49
N GLU A 97 15.40 16.47 -1.86
CA GLU A 97 15.81 17.31 -2.98
C GLU A 97 17.00 18.14 -2.51
N TYR A 98 18.21 17.70 -2.86
CA TYR A 98 19.42 18.44 -2.52
C TYR A 98 19.50 19.66 -3.44
N ASP A 99 19.41 20.86 -2.86
CA ASP A 99 19.60 22.09 -3.63
C ASP A 99 21.10 22.25 -3.96
N PRO A 100 21.51 22.20 -5.24
CA PRO A 100 22.93 22.31 -5.61
C PRO A 100 23.57 23.64 -5.20
N THR A 101 22.78 24.64 -4.82
CA THR A 101 23.26 25.97 -4.40
C THR A 101 24.04 25.95 -3.07
N GLU A 102 23.83 24.97 -2.20
CA GLU A 102 24.54 24.82 -0.91
C GLU A 102 26.03 24.43 -1.09
N LEU A 103 26.39 23.80 -2.21
CA LEU A 103 27.77 23.41 -2.53
C LEU A 103 28.61 24.54 -3.14
N SER A 104 27.98 25.61 -3.63
CA SER A 104 28.67 26.70 -4.34
C SER A 104 29.13 27.86 -3.44
N THR A 105 28.82 27.85 -2.14
CA THR A 105 29.08 29.01 -1.24
C THR A 105 30.30 28.81 -0.34
N ARG A 106 31.13 27.81 -0.63
CA ARG A 106 32.40 27.54 0.09
C ARG A 106 33.58 27.58 -0.88
N ASP A 107 33.81 28.74 -1.48
CA ASP A 107 35.11 29.14 -2.05
C ASP A 107 35.69 30.29 -1.22
#